data_AF-A0A497LFI8-F1
#
_entry.id   AF-A0A497LFI8-F1
#
_cell.length_a   1.000
_cell.length_b   1.000
_cell.length_c   1.000
_cell.angle_alpha   90.00
_cell.angle_beta   90.00
_cell.angle_gamma   90.00
#
_symmetry.space_group_name_H-M   'P 1'
#
loop_
_entity.id
_entity.type
_entity.pdbx_description
1 polymer ?
#
loop_
_entity_poly.entity_id
_entity_poly.type
_entity_poly.pdbx_seq_one_letter_code
_entity_poly.pdbx_strand_id
1 'polypeptide(L)' 'IYDLFPIPEHVKTLSILVIEGWNVNACNKEHTKTTGEIGNIKLGKPRFRQAKQLLELPFDVE' A
#
# COMPACT_ATOMS: atom_id res chain seq x y z
N ILE A 1 5.16 7.88 -7.89
CA ILE A 1 4.83 7.57 -6.48
C ILE A 1 3.34 7.74 -6.35
N TYR A 2 2.62 6.65 -6.08
CA TYR A 2 1.17 6.69 -5.94
C TYR A 2 0.87 6.88 -4.47
N ASP A 3 0.56 8.11 -4.08
CA ASP A 3 0.08 8.39 -2.75
C ASP A 3 -1.33 8.95 -2.83
N LEU A 4 -2.27 8.26 -2.20
CA LEU A 4 -3.66 8.70 -2.12
C LEU A 4 -3.77 9.98 -1.27
N PHE A 5 -2.77 10.23 -0.41
CA PHE A 5 -2.74 11.36 0.50
C PHE A 5 -1.49 12.20 0.25
N PRO A 6 -1.61 13.54 0.29
CA PRO A 6 -0.45 14.41 0.19
C PRO A 6 0.50 14.17 1.37
N ILE A 7 1.79 14.13 1.09
CA ILE A 7 2.81 14.10 2.14
C ILE A 7 2.83 15.47 2.83
N PRO A 8 2.78 15.54 4.17
CA PRO A 8 2.85 16.81 4.87
C PRO A 8 4.12 17.61 4.53
N GLU A 9 3.99 18.91 4.30
CA GLU A 9 5.10 19.79 3.85
C GLU A 9 6.30 19.87 4.82
N HIS A 10 6.07 19.54 6.09
CA HIS A 10 7.11 19.52 7.12
C HIS A 10 8.03 18.30 6.98
N VAL A 11 7.63 17.26 6.24
CA VAL A 11 8.47 16.08 5.99
C VAL A 11 9.55 16.45 4.97
N LYS A 12 10.81 16.40 5.39
CA LYS A 12 11.98 16.78 4.55
C LYS A 12 12.74 15.58 3.99
N THR A 13 12.51 14.38 4.54
CA THR A 13 13.15 13.14 4.12
C THR A 13 12.08 12.07 3.92
N LEU A 14 12.17 11.35 2.80
CA LEU A 14 11.24 10.28 2.45
C LEU A 14 11.95 8.93 2.45
N SER A 15 11.31 7.94 3.04
CA SER A 15 11.62 6.54 2.81
C SER A 15 10.77 6.06 1.63
N ILE A 16 11.42 5.60 0.57
CA ILE A 16 10.75 5.12 -0.64
C ILE A 16 10.84 3.60 -0.68
N LEU A 17 9.68 2.93 -0.64
CA LEU A 17 9.57 1.51 -0.91
C LEU A 17 9.40 1.29 -2.41
N VAL A 18 10.24 0.43 -2.99
CA VAL A 18 10.21 0.05 -4.40
C VAL A 18 10.09 -1.46 -4.51
N ILE A 19 9.02 -1.92 -5.17
CA ILE A 19 8.92 -3.28 -5.73
C ILE A 19 9.11 -3.09 -7.24
N GLU A 20 10.29 -3.45 -7.74
CA GLU A 20 10.71 -3.19 -9.12
C GLU A 20 9.70 -3.75 -10.14
N GLY A 21 9.36 -2.94 -11.14
CA GLY A 21 8.35 -3.29 -12.15
C GLY A 21 6.90 -3.34 -11.65
N TRP A 22 6.64 -3.05 -10.37
CA TRP A 22 5.31 -3.20 -9.76
C TRP A 22 4.81 -1.98 -9.00
N ASN A 23 5.50 -1.53 -7.95
CA ASN A 23 5.01 -0.47 -7.06
C ASN A 23 6.13 0.45 -6.55
N VAL A 24 5.83 1.73 -6.42
CA VAL A 24 6.69 2.74 -5.78
C VAL A 24 5.83 3.61 -4.86
N ASN A 25 6.13 3.60 -3.56
CA ASN A 25 5.38 4.32 -2.53
C ASN A 25 6.29 4.97 -1.49
N ALA A 26 5.88 6.13 -0.95
CA ALA A 26 6.54 6.75 0.19
C ALA A 26 5.99 6.14 1.49
N CYS A 27 6.72 5.19 2.07
CA CYS A 27 6.30 4.48 3.28
C CYS A 27 7.46 4.44 4.28
N ASN A 28 7.21 4.92 5.50
CA ASN A 28 8.19 4.94 6.59
C ASN A 28 8.03 3.76 7.56
N LYS A 29 7.18 2.78 7.24
CA LYS A 29 6.97 1.59 8.07
C LYS A 29 8.03 0.52 7.79
N GLU A 30 8.09 -0.48 8.66
CA GLU A 30 8.90 -1.68 8.43
C GLU A 30 8.23 -2.60 7.41
N HIS A 31 9.05 -3.28 6.61
CA HIS A 31 8.61 -4.20 5.57
C HIS A 31 9.44 -5.48 5.63
N THR A 32 8.90 -6.56 5.07
CA THR A 32 9.67 -7.77 4.76
C THR A 32 10.75 -7.46 3.72
N LYS A 33 11.80 -8.26 3.68
CA LYS A 33 12.91 -8.10 2.73
C LYS A 33 12.51 -8.52 1.32
N THR A 34 11.63 -9.50 1.21
CA THR A 34 11.10 -9.98 -0.08
C THR A 34 9.57 -10.15 -0.01
N THR A 35 8.91 -10.14 -1.17
CA THR A 35 7.47 -10.37 -1.25
C THR A 35 7.08 -11.80 -0.87
N GLY A 36 7.99 -12.77 -1.04
CA GLY A 36 7.76 -14.18 -0.69
C GLY A 36 7.58 -14.42 0.80
N GLU A 37 8.12 -13.56 1.66
CA GLU A 37 7.95 -13.63 3.12
C GLU A 37 6.52 -13.31 3.58
N ILE A 38 5.69 -12.73 2.70
CA ILE A 38 4.27 -12.46 2.99
C ILE A 38 3.47 -13.76 2.97
N GLY A 39 3.82 -14.74 2.13
CA GLY A 39 3.00 -15.94 1.94
C GLY A 39 1.84 -15.70 0.96
N ASN A 40 0.69 -16.34 1.22
CA ASN A 40 -0.46 -16.24 0.33
C ASN A 40 -1.39 -15.11 0.78
N ILE A 41 -1.94 -14.38 -0.19
CA ILE A 41 -2.94 -13.34 0.07
C ILE A 41 -4.29 -13.84 -0.44
N LYS A 42 -5.29 -13.83 0.44
CA LYS A 42 -6.67 -14.17 0.09
C LYS A 42 -7.54 -12.93 0.12
N LEU A 43 -8.15 -12.61 -1.03
CA LEU A 43 -9.07 -11.48 -1.11
C LEU A 43 -10.42 -11.83 -0.47
N GLY A 44 -10.89 -10.95 0.40
CA GLY A 44 -12.26 -10.93 0.88
C GLY A 44 -13.22 -10.30 -0.14
N LYS A 45 -14.45 -9.99 0.28
CA LYS A 45 -15.45 -9.36 -0.60
C LYS A 45 -15.14 -7.87 -0.83
N PRO A 46 -14.84 -7.44 -2.07
CA PRO A 46 -14.65 -6.02 -2.39
C PRO A 46 -15.89 -5.20 -2.09
N ARG A 47 -15.69 -3.95 -1.69
CA ARG A 47 -16.79 -2.99 -1.45
C ARG A 47 -16.45 -1.65 -2.09
N PHE A 48 -17.27 -1.22 -3.04
CA PHE A 48 -17.22 0.13 -3.56
C PHE A 48 -18.14 1.06 -2.77
N ARG A 49 -17.61 2.18 -2.28
CA ARG A 49 -18.35 3.19 -1.52
C ARG A 49 -18.61 4.40 -2.39
N GLN A 50 -19.74 4.38 -3.11
CA GLN A 50 -20.13 5.42 -4.05
C GLN A 50 -20.01 6.84 -3.47
N ALA A 51 -20.54 7.09 -2.26
CA ALA A 51 -20.51 8.41 -1.65
C ALA A 51 -19.08 8.95 -1.40
N LYS A 52 -18.08 8.07 -1.30
CA LYS A 52 -16.68 8.43 -1.08
C LYS A 52 -15.80 8.27 -2.31
N GLN A 53 -16.31 7.66 -3.39
CA GLN A 53 -15.54 7.25 -4.56
C GLN A 53 -14.31 6.40 -4.18
N LEU A 54 -14.46 5.50 -3.19
CA LEU A 54 -13.39 4.62 -2.71
C LEU A 54 -13.74 3.15 -2.91
N LEU A 55 -12.78 2.39 -3.44
CA LEU A 55 -12.82 0.93 -3.50
C LEU A 55 -12.05 0.34 -2.32
N GLU A 56 -12.75 -0.41 -1.48
CA GLU A 56 -12.17 -1.15 -0.36
C GLU A 56 -11.94 -2.62 -0.79
N LEU A 57 -10.70 -3.10 -0.67
CA LEU A 57 -10.27 -4.46 -0.99
C LEU A 57 -9.77 -5.14 0.30
N PRO A 58 -10.64 -5.82 1.08
CA PRO A 58 -10.20 -6.56 2.25
C PRO A 58 -9.39 -7.78 1.82
N PHE A 59 -8.38 -8.14 2.60
CA PHE A 59 -7.57 -9.33 2.38
C PHE A 59 -7.04 -9.89 3.70
N ASP A 60 -6.75 -11.19 3.69
CA ASP A 60 -6.05 -11.90 4.77
C ASP A 60 -4.72 -12.44 4.25
N VAL A 61 -3.76 -12.59 5.16
CA VAL A 61 -2.47 -13.26 4.91
C VAL A 61 -2.58 -14.67 5.49
N GLU A 62 -2.41 -15.69 4.65
CA GLU A 62 -2.45 -17.12 5.01
C GLU A 62 -1.05 -17.71 5.17
#